data_AF-A0A085ZEU0-F1
#
_entry.id   AF-A0A085ZEU0-F1
#
_cell.length_a   1.000
_cell.length_b   1.000
_cell.length_c   1.000
_cell.angle_alpha   90.00
_cell.angle_beta   90.00
_cell.angle_gamma   90.00
#
_symmetry.space_group_name_H-M   'P 1'
#
loop_
_entity.id
_entity.type
_entity.pdbx_description
1 polymer ?
#
loop_
_entity_poly.entity_id
_entity_poly.type
_entity_poly.pdbx_seq_one_letter_code
_entity_poly.pdbx_strand_id
1 'polypeptide(L)'
;MKTNHKSNQKLQTSAIALLNLVFFFSTSEKTAAQNNAGIIGVDHVGINVPDLNKGITFFSDVLGFTPVTQLGPIPLDAGWKEANHINKGTGAVTIKMINAGTGASIELFSYEDNKGSLVHPNSDDIGASHIAFYTADINAAVKYLKAKGVKILGEPFLTPSGDTAGESWVYFETPWGSKMELVSYPNGKGYEKSNPKTVLWSPKNPSVKRTAADLDSKKNNEIVENHLKIWNEKDETKRNALLNQFYAADVEMVDRHFIAVGSDEISKFIVELQKKNPDFRFSANLLETNHNIVRLYWHFGSKEKPAVVSGMDLFVIENGKVQKLYVFVDEKK
;
A
#
# COMPACT_ATOMS: atom_id res chain seq x y z
N MET A 1 -8.92 14.64 83.53
CA MET A 1 -7.68 15.42 83.36
C MET A 1 -6.80 14.67 82.37
N LYS A 2 -6.39 15.33 81.26
CA LYS A 2 -5.25 15.09 80.32
C LYS A 2 -4.55 13.70 80.35
N THR A 3 -4.11 13.02 79.27
CA THR A 3 -3.87 13.28 77.83
C THR A 3 -3.22 12.01 77.23
N ASN A 4 -3.34 11.81 75.90
CA ASN A 4 -2.38 11.14 74.97
C ASN A 4 -2.13 9.62 75.12
N HIS A 5 -1.80 8.81 74.11
CA HIS A 5 -1.26 9.02 72.76
C HIS A 5 -1.53 7.75 71.90
N LYS A 6 -1.57 7.92 70.57
CA LYS A 6 -1.48 6.88 69.52
C LYS A 6 -0.40 5.82 69.78
N SER A 7 -0.58 4.60 69.26
CA SER A 7 0.32 3.99 68.25
C SER A 7 0.08 2.49 68.01
N ASN A 8 -0.02 2.15 66.71
CA ASN A 8 0.46 0.95 66.01
C ASN A 8 0.10 -0.47 66.48
N GLN A 9 -0.57 -1.19 65.59
CA GLN A 9 -0.03 -2.47 65.11
C GLN A 9 0.01 -2.51 63.58
N LYS A 10 1.19 -2.88 63.09
CA LYS A 10 1.60 -3.11 61.70
C LYS A 10 1.84 -4.61 61.53
N LEU A 11 1.96 -5.01 60.25
CA LEU A 11 2.45 -6.30 59.69
C LEU A 11 1.32 -7.31 59.43
N GLN A 12 1.22 -8.00 58.31
CA GLN A 12 1.94 -8.08 57.03
C GLN A 12 1.02 -8.97 56.16
N THR A 13 0.88 -8.75 54.85
CA THR A 13 1.62 -9.59 53.90
C THR A 13 1.51 -9.05 52.47
N SER A 14 2.69 -9.08 51.87
CA SER A 14 3.10 -8.87 50.50
C SER A 14 2.26 -9.60 49.45
N ALA A 15 1.94 -8.92 48.35
CA ALA A 15 1.89 -9.55 47.03
C ALA A 15 2.41 -8.55 46.00
N ILE A 16 3.68 -8.75 45.67
CA ILE A 16 4.39 -8.17 44.55
C ILE A 16 3.65 -8.60 43.28
N ALA A 17 3.07 -7.66 42.53
CA ALA A 17 2.78 -7.86 41.12
C ALA A 17 3.78 -7.01 40.34
N LEU A 18 4.82 -7.69 39.85
CA LEU A 18 5.78 -7.16 38.87
C LEU A 18 4.99 -6.45 37.75
N LEU A 19 5.14 -5.14 37.68
CA LEU A 19 4.80 -4.37 36.51
C LEU A 19 5.82 -4.73 35.42
N ASN A 20 5.56 -5.82 34.68
CA ASN A 20 6.24 -6.08 33.42
C ASN A 20 5.74 -5.04 32.42
N LEU A 21 6.37 -3.86 32.48
CA LEU A 21 6.25 -2.81 31.49
C LEU A 21 6.98 -3.29 30.24
N VAL A 22 6.33 -4.19 29.48
CA VAL A 22 6.73 -4.48 28.11
C VAL A 22 6.37 -3.23 27.31
N PHE A 23 7.35 -2.36 27.11
CA PHE A 23 7.33 -1.44 26.00
C PHE A 23 7.18 -2.28 24.72
N PHE A 24 5.96 -2.35 24.18
CA PHE A 24 5.80 -2.49 22.75
C PHE A 24 6.33 -1.20 22.15
N PHE A 25 7.66 -1.10 22.02
CA PHE A 25 8.18 -0.48 20.82
C PHE A 25 7.51 -1.27 19.70
N SER A 26 6.66 -0.62 18.94
CA SER A 26 6.51 -1.01 17.55
C SER A 26 7.93 -0.97 17.01
N THR A 27 8.61 -2.12 17.03
CA THR A 27 9.57 -2.39 16.00
C THR A 27 8.76 -2.14 14.74
N SER A 28 9.02 -1.00 14.09
CA SER A 28 9.09 -1.04 12.64
C SER A 28 9.91 -2.28 12.39
N GLU A 29 9.24 -3.40 12.12
CA GLU A 29 9.87 -4.55 11.53
C GLU A 29 10.32 -4.00 10.19
N LYS A 30 11.49 -3.34 10.19
CA LYS A 30 12.36 -3.32 9.04
C LYS A 30 12.44 -4.79 8.72
N THR A 31 11.73 -5.19 7.68
CA THR A 31 11.80 -6.52 7.10
C THR A 31 13.27 -6.86 7.14
N ALA A 32 13.67 -7.75 8.05
CA ALA A 32 15.07 -8.07 8.19
C ALA A 32 15.40 -8.66 6.83
N ALA A 33 16.20 -7.94 6.03
CA ALA A 33 16.63 -8.46 4.77
C ALA A 33 17.21 -9.85 5.06
N GLN A 34 16.85 -10.84 4.25
CA GLN A 34 17.27 -12.23 4.44
C GLN A 34 18.79 -12.28 4.19
N ASN A 35 19.62 -11.83 5.14
CA ASN A 35 20.90 -11.24 4.81
C ASN A 35 22.12 -12.08 5.22
N ASN A 36 22.06 -13.40 4.98
CA ASN A 36 23.28 -14.23 5.01
C ASN A 36 24.41 -13.64 4.13
N ALA A 37 24.04 -12.85 3.10
CA ALA A 37 24.97 -12.17 2.21
C ALA A 37 24.92 -10.62 2.30
N GLY A 38 24.24 -10.02 3.29
CA GLY A 38 24.15 -8.55 3.40
C GLY A 38 23.27 -7.84 2.35
N ILE A 39 22.55 -8.60 1.51
CA ILE A 39 21.66 -8.09 0.45
C ILE A 39 20.37 -7.55 1.07
N ILE A 40 19.92 -6.37 0.62
CA ILE A 40 18.75 -5.67 1.17
C ILE A 40 17.50 -5.84 0.30
N GLY A 41 17.64 -6.05 -1.01
CA GLY A 41 16.53 -6.22 -1.94
C GLY A 41 16.96 -6.20 -3.40
N VAL A 42 15.98 -6.21 -4.30
CA VAL A 42 16.18 -6.06 -5.75
C VAL A 42 16.24 -4.56 -6.08
N ASP A 43 17.32 -4.11 -6.73
CA ASP A 43 17.49 -2.71 -7.16
C ASP A 43 16.86 -2.45 -8.53
N HIS A 44 17.22 -3.28 -9.52
CA HIS A 44 16.73 -3.21 -10.89
C HIS A 44 16.75 -4.56 -11.60
N VAL A 45 16.12 -4.63 -12.77
CA VAL A 45 16.19 -5.75 -13.71
C VAL A 45 16.77 -5.25 -15.04
N GLY A 46 17.88 -5.85 -15.48
CA GLY A 46 18.53 -5.53 -16.75
C GLY A 46 17.99 -6.35 -17.92
N ILE A 47 17.70 -5.68 -19.04
CA ILE A 47 17.26 -6.31 -20.29
C ILE A 47 17.94 -5.70 -21.51
N ASN A 48 18.17 -6.53 -22.52
CA ASN A 48 18.65 -6.07 -23.83
C ASN A 48 17.48 -5.60 -24.70
N VAL A 49 17.67 -4.50 -25.42
CA VAL A 49 16.75 -4.00 -26.44
C VAL A 49 17.47 -3.92 -27.79
N PRO A 50 16.78 -4.18 -28.91
CA PRO A 50 17.41 -4.09 -30.23
C PRO A 50 17.69 -2.65 -30.67
N ASP A 51 16.98 -1.69 -30.07
CA ASP A 51 17.12 -0.26 -30.30
C ASP A 51 16.72 0.49 -29.02
N LEU A 52 17.58 1.41 -28.58
CA LEU A 52 17.38 2.12 -27.32
C LEU A 52 16.11 2.98 -27.33
N ASN A 53 15.84 3.69 -28.42
CA ASN A 53 14.69 4.59 -28.51
C ASN A 53 13.38 3.81 -28.55
N LYS A 54 13.32 2.68 -29.27
CA LYS A 54 12.17 1.77 -29.23
C LYS A 54 11.93 1.24 -27.83
N GLY A 55 13.00 0.89 -27.11
CA GLY A 55 12.94 0.51 -25.70
C GLY A 55 12.33 1.60 -24.84
N ILE A 56 12.91 2.81 -24.89
CA ILE A 56 12.45 3.98 -24.12
C ILE A 56 10.98 4.27 -24.42
N THR A 57 10.61 4.46 -25.69
CA THR A 57 9.24 4.78 -26.11
C THR A 57 8.24 3.71 -25.66
N PHE A 58 8.61 2.43 -25.69
CA PHE A 58 7.71 1.39 -25.17
C PHE A 58 7.49 1.54 -23.67
N PHE A 59 8.55 1.61 -22.87
CA PHE A 59 8.40 1.70 -21.42
C PHE A 59 7.83 3.05 -20.96
N SER A 60 8.12 4.16 -21.64
CA SER A 60 7.59 5.48 -21.29
C SER A 60 6.19 5.73 -21.85
N ASP A 61 6.01 5.60 -23.16
CA ASP A 61 4.81 6.13 -23.82
C ASP A 61 3.69 5.10 -23.85
N VAL A 62 4.03 3.80 -23.80
CA VAL A 62 3.05 2.72 -23.69
C VAL A 62 2.79 2.39 -22.22
N LEU A 63 3.82 2.08 -21.44
CA LEU A 63 3.64 1.65 -20.04
C LEU A 63 3.62 2.77 -19.00
N GLY A 64 3.96 4.01 -19.37
CA GLY A 64 3.86 5.18 -18.49
C GLY A 64 5.03 5.34 -17.51
N PHE A 65 6.16 4.66 -17.73
CA PHE A 65 7.33 4.76 -16.85
C PHE A 65 8.24 5.94 -17.20
N THR A 66 9.16 6.27 -16.30
CA THR A 66 9.99 7.47 -16.45
C THR A 66 11.44 7.11 -16.75
N PRO A 67 12.00 7.46 -17.92
CA PRO A 67 13.44 7.37 -18.15
C PRO A 67 14.18 8.37 -17.25
N VAL A 68 15.26 7.93 -16.60
CA VAL A 68 15.96 8.73 -15.57
C VAL A 68 17.39 9.06 -15.99
N THR A 69 18.24 8.05 -16.13
CA THR A 69 19.66 8.25 -16.43
C THR A 69 20.03 7.63 -17.77
N GLN A 70 21.19 8.02 -18.29
CA GLN A 70 21.80 7.41 -19.47
C GLN A 70 23.31 7.32 -19.31
N LEU A 71 23.88 6.20 -19.75
CA LEU A 71 25.32 5.96 -19.80
C LEU A 71 25.71 5.52 -21.21
N GLY A 72 26.88 5.94 -21.67
CA GLY A 72 27.46 5.53 -22.95
C GLY A 72 27.18 6.45 -24.15
N PRO A 73 27.59 6.04 -25.36
CA PRO A 73 28.13 4.71 -25.68
C PRO A 73 29.46 4.42 -24.97
N ILE A 74 29.55 3.25 -24.34
CA ILE A 74 30.74 2.75 -23.63
C ILE A 74 31.41 1.68 -24.50
N PRO A 75 32.63 1.91 -25.01
CA PRO A 75 33.39 0.88 -25.70
C PRO A 75 33.68 -0.32 -24.79
N LEU A 76 33.60 -1.53 -25.34
CA LEU A 76 33.83 -2.77 -24.60
C LEU A 76 35.13 -3.40 -25.06
N ASP A 77 36.11 -3.53 -24.16
CA ASP A 77 37.37 -4.20 -24.46
C ASP A 77 37.19 -5.72 -24.57
N ALA A 78 38.20 -6.39 -25.14
CA ALA A 78 38.14 -7.83 -25.40
C ALA A 78 38.03 -8.68 -24.12
N GLY A 79 38.70 -8.26 -23.03
CA GLY A 79 38.67 -8.98 -21.75
C GLY A 79 37.31 -8.86 -21.10
N TRP A 80 36.70 -7.67 -21.13
CA TRP A 80 35.32 -7.48 -20.65
C TRP A 80 34.32 -8.33 -21.44
N LYS A 81 34.44 -8.35 -22.76
CA LYS A 81 33.56 -9.16 -23.62
C LYS A 81 33.66 -10.64 -23.31
N GLU A 82 34.87 -11.16 -23.13
CA GLU A 82 35.10 -12.56 -22.76
C GLU A 82 34.50 -12.90 -21.39
N ALA A 83 34.77 -12.07 -20.38
CA ALA A 83 34.29 -12.29 -19.01
C ALA A 83 32.75 -12.26 -18.88
N ASN A 84 32.07 -11.51 -19.75
CA ASN A 84 30.61 -11.34 -19.73
C ASN A 84 29.91 -12.09 -20.87
N HIS A 85 30.60 -13.00 -21.56
CA HIS A 85 30.04 -13.80 -22.67
C HIS A 85 29.41 -12.95 -23.80
N ILE A 86 30.00 -11.79 -24.10
CA ILE A 86 29.58 -10.90 -25.19
C ILE A 86 30.31 -11.32 -26.47
N ASN A 87 29.59 -11.34 -27.58
CA ASN A 87 30.18 -11.61 -28.89
C ASN A 87 31.31 -10.63 -29.21
N LYS A 88 32.45 -11.16 -29.71
CA LYS A 88 33.66 -10.37 -30.00
C LYS A 88 33.40 -9.16 -30.91
N GLY A 89 32.51 -9.34 -31.90
CA GLY A 89 32.13 -8.32 -32.88
C GLY A 89 31.01 -7.36 -32.45
N THR A 90 30.47 -7.48 -31.24
CA THR A 90 29.51 -6.49 -30.70
C THR A 90 30.24 -5.19 -30.34
N GLY A 91 29.67 -4.05 -30.68
CA GLY A 91 30.22 -2.71 -30.47
C GLY A 91 29.97 -2.16 -29.06
N ALA A 92 29.97 -0.83 -28.94
CA ALA A 92 29.78 -0.12 -27.68
C ALA A 92 28.35 -0.30 -27.15
N VAL A 93 28.18 -0.20 -25.83
CA VAL A 93 26.88 -0.29 -25.16
C VAL A 93 26.39 1.07 -24.69
N THR A 94 25.11 1.36 -24.91
CA THR A 94 24.40 2.49 -24.29
C THR A 94 23.34 1.94 -23.35
N ILE A 95 23.28 2.51 -22.14
CA ILE A 95 22.44 2.03 -21.04
C ILE A 95 21.44 3.12 -20.65
N LYS A 96 20.18 2.75 -20.40
CA LYS A 96 19.14 3.67 -19.91
C LYS A 96 18.44 3.07 -18.69
N MET A 97 18.41 3.81 -17.58
CA MET A 97 17.60 3.44 -16.41
C MET A 97 16.19 4.00 -16.54
N ILE A 98 15.19 3.16 -16.34
CA ILE A 98 13.77 3.49 -16.32
C ILE A 98 13.22 3.25 -14.91
N ASN A 99 12.67 4.28 -14.30
CA ASN A 99 11.90 4.14 -13.06
C ASN A 99 10.52 3.54 -13.38
N ALA A 100 10.27 2.32 -12.91
CA ALA A 100 9.02 1.58 -13.13
C ALA A 100 8.03 1.75 -11.96
N GLY A 101 7.60 2.99 -11.74
CA GLY A 101 6.62 3.32 -10.70
C GLY A 101 7.19 3.17 -9.29
N THR A 102 6.54 2.37 -8.45
CA THR A 102 6.96 2.12 -7.05
C THR A 102 7.71 0.80 -6.87
N GLY A 103 8.13 0.15 -7.97
CA GLY A 103 8.92 -1.06 -7.97
C GLY A 103 10.40 -0.86 -8.28
N ALA A 104 11.10 -1.99 -8.49
CA ALA A 104 12.47 -2.00 -8.98
C ALA A 104 12.58 -1.28 -10.34
N SER A 105 13.73 -0.69 -10.63
CA SER A 105 13.96 -0.03 -11.92
C SER A 105 14.19 -1.05 -13.04
N ILE A 106 14.09 -0.61 -14.30
CA ILE A 106 14.47 -1.41 -15.47
C ILE A 106 15.69 -0.78 -16.11
N GLU A 107 16.72 -1.57 -16.34
CA GLU A 107 17.95 -1.14 -17.01
C GLU A 107 17.94 -1.67 -18.47
N LEU A 108 17.89 -0.76 -19.43
CA LEU A 108 17.88 -1.09 -20.86
C LEU A 108 19.28 -1.04 -21.43
N PHE A 109 19.73 -2.10 -22.07
CA PHE A 109 21.00 -2.18 -22.79
C PHE A 109 20.78 -2.21 -24.30
N SER A 110 21.42 -1.29 -25.03
CA SER A 110 21.47 -1.29 -26.49
C SER A 110 22.92 -1.34 -26.94
N TYR A 111 23.28 -2.32 -27.75
CA TYR A 111 24.63 -2.50 -28.26
C TYR A 111 24.73 -2.09 -29.73
N GLU A 112 25.74 -1.31 -30.07
CA GLU A 112 26.14 -1.07 -31.46
C GLU A 112 26.63 -2.37 -32.11
N ASP A 113 26.44 -2.53 -33.41
CA ASP A 113 26.84 -3.74 -34.17
C ASP A 113 26.48 -5.07 -33.50
N ASN A 114 25.36 -5.11 -32.77
CA ASN A 114 24.97 -6.25 -31.93
C ASN A 114 24.99 -7.57 -32.71
N LYS A 115 25.75 -8.56 -32.20
CA LYS A 115 25.80 -9.93 -32.75
C LYS A 115 25.03 -10.95 -31.91
N GLY A 116 24.31 -10.49 -30.88
CA GLY A 116 23.43 -11.32 -30.06
C GLY A 116 22.27 -11.91 -30.88
N SER A 117 21.76 -13.06 -30.43
CA SER A 117 20.57 -13.67 -31.02
C SER A 117 19.34 -12.76 -30.83
N LEU A 118 18.53 -12.66 -31.88
CA LEU A 118 17.19 -12.07 -31.83
C LEU A 118 16.09 -13.14 -31.75
N VAL A 119 16.47 -14.42 -31.75
CA VAL A 119 15.54 -15.53 -31.53
C VAL A 119 15.22 -15.59 -30.05
N HIS A 120 13.93 -15.45 -29.71
CA HIS A 120 13.47 -15.59 -28.33
C HIS A 120 13.51 -17.05 -27.89
N PRO A 121 13.85 -17.33 -26.63
CA PRO A 121 13.80 -18.68 -26.08
C PRO A 121 12.36 -19.22 -26.08
N ASN A 122 12.23 -20.55 -26.16
CA ASN A 122 10.99 -21.22 -25.80
C ASN A 122 10.68 -20.96 -24.31
N SER A 123 9.41 -21.00 -23.92
CA SER A 123 9.03 -20.65 -22.54
C SER A 123 9.57 -21.60 -21.47
N ASP A 124 10.09 -22.76 -21.85
CA ASP A 124 10.72 -23.78 -21.00
C ASP A 124 12.25 -23.78 -21.09
N ASP A 125 12.86 -22.93 -21.92
CA ASP A 125 14.31 -22.77 -21.95
C ASP A 125 14.79 -22.05 -20.67
N ILE A 126 15.94 -22.45 -20.13
CA ILE A 126 16.51 -21.89 -18.88
C ILE A 126 16.73 -20.37 -18.91
N GLY A 127 16.93 -19.80 -20.10
CA GLY A 127 17.12 -18.36 -20.30
C GLY A 127 15.83 -17.58 -20.52
N ALA A 128 14.68 -18.27 -20.62
CA ALA A 128 13.39 -17.62 -20.74
C ALA A 128 13.03 -16.92 -19.43
N SER A 129 12.67 -15.64 -19.54
CA SER A 129 12.27 -14.83 -18.41
C SER A 129 11.30 -13.74 -18.85
N HIS A 130 10.65 -13.10 -17.89
CA HIS A 130 9.75 -11.97 -18.10
C HIS A 130 9.74 -11.05 -16.90
N ILE A 131 9.34 -9.80 -17.11
CA ILE A 131 9.06 -8.83 -16.04
C ILE A 131 7.54 -8.78 -15.85
N ALA A 132 7.08 -8.93 -14.61
CA ALA A 132 5.67 -8.85 -14.26
C ALA A 132 5.30 -7.46 -13.73
N PHE A 133 4.25 -6.88 -14.30
CA PHE A 133 3.72 -5.57 -13.95
C PHE A 133 2.37 -5.70 -13.29
N TYR A 134 2.24 -5.15 -12.08
CA TYR A 134 0.97 -5.12 -11.37
C TYR A 134 0.00 -4.10 -11.97
N THR A 135 -1.27 -4.46 -12.07
CA THR A 135 -2.37 -3.53 -12.34
C THR A 135 -3.55 -3.82 -11.41
N ALA A 136 -4.25 -2.79 -10.95
CA ALA A 136 -5.46 -2.94 -10.14
C ALA A 136 -6.65 -3.50 -10.96
N ASP A 137 -6.67 -3.24 -12.26
CA ASP A 137 -7.68 -3.74 -13.21
C ASP A 137 -6.98 -4.31 -14.45
N ILE A 138 -6.91 -5.65 -14.52
CA ILE A 138 -6.24 -6.34 -15.63
C ILE A 138 -7.01 -6.21 -16.95
N ASN A 139 -8.34 -6.12 -16.90
CA ASN A 139 -9.15 -6.01 -18.11
C ASN A 139 -9.01 -4.64 -18.75
N ALA A 140 -9.01 -3.57 -17.93
CA ALA A 140 -8.74 -2.22 -18.39
C ALA A 140 -7.32 -2.10 -18.98
N ALA A 141 -6.32 -2.67 -18.30
CA ALA A 141 -4.93 -2.67 -18.77
C ALA A 141 -4.78 -3.42 -20.11
N VAL A 142 -5.35 -4.61 -20.24
CA VAL A 142 -5.34 -5.38 -21.50
C VAL A 142 -6.01 -4.60 -22.63
N LYS A 143 -7.17 -3.99 -22.38
CA LYS A 143 -7.87 -3.16 -23.37
C LYS A 143 -7.00 -2.00 -23.83
N TYR A 144 -6.34 -1.31 -22.90
CA TYR A 144 -5.44 -0.20 -23.20
C TYR A 144 -4.23 -0.67 -24.03
N LEU A 145 -3.57 -1.76 -23.64
CA LEU A 145 -2.41 -2.30 -24.36
C LEU A 145 -2.78 -2.76 -25.77
N LYS A 146 -3.92 -3.46 -25.94
CA LYS A 146 -4.45 -3.83 -27.27
C LYS A 146 -4.68 -2.58 -28.13
N ALA A 147 -5.22 -1.49 -27.58
CA ALA A 147 -5.41 -0.22 -28.30
C ALA A 147 -4.09 0.48 -28.69
N LYS A 148 -3.00 0.19 -28.00
CA LYS A 148 -1.64 0.64 -28.35
C LYS A 148 -0.92 -0.31 -29.32
N GLY A 149 -1.59 -1.34 -29.82
CA GLY A 149 -1.02 -2.32 -30.76
C GLY A 149 -0.12 -3.37 -30.10
N VAL A 150 -0.16 -3.50 -28.77
CA VAL A 150 0.61 -4.52 -28.05
C VAL A 150 -0.03 -5.88 -28.22
N LYS A 151 0.78 -6.89 -28.54
CA LYS A 151 0.33 -8.28 -28.69
C LYS A 151 0.12 -8.92 -27.32
N ILE A 152 -1.13 -9.25 -27.01
CA ILE A 152 -1.51 -10.01 -25.81
C ILE A 152 -1.56 -11.50 -26.15
N LEU A 153 -1.03 -12.35 -25.27
CA LEU A 153 -0.97 -13.80 -25.44
C LEU A 153 -2.14 -14.45 -24.70
N GLY A 154 -3.29 -14.49 -25.37
CA GLY A 154 -4.54 -15.03 -24.82
C GLY A 154 -5.39 -13.98 -24.11
N GLU A 155 -6.11 -14.41 -23.09
CA GLU A 155 -6.98 -13.57 -22.25
C GLU A 155 -6.56 -13.68 -20.78
N PRO A 156 -6.88 -12.69 -19.92
CA PRO A 156 -6.65 -12.78 -18.48
C PRO A 156 -7.15 -14.09 -17.86
N PHE A 157 -6.24 -14.83 -17.23
CA PHE A 157 -6.55 -16.05 -16.51
C PHE A 157 -6.65 -15.77 -15.01
N LEU A 158 -7.81 -16.05 -14.42
CA LEU A 158 -8.01 -15.98 -12.97
C LEU A 158 -7.68 -17.32 -12.32
N THR A 159 -6.72 -17.32 -11.41
CA THR A 159 -6.33 -18.52 -10.66
C THR A 159 -7.41 -18.88 -9.63
N PRO A 160 -8.03 -20.08 -9.74
CA PRO A 160 -9.20 -20.43 -8.93
C PRO A 160 -8.86 -20.90 -7.50
N SER A 161 -7.67 -21.44 -7.27
CA SER A 161 -7.32 -22.13 -6.01
C SER A 161 -5.81 -22.16 -5.77
N GLY A 162 -5.42 -22.52 -4.54
CA GLY A 162 -4.01 -22.61 -4.12
C GLY A 162 -3.43 -21.29 -3.63
N ASP A 163 -2.11 -21.23 -3.53
CA ASP A 163 -1.40 -20.07 -2.96
C ASP A 163 -1.66 -18.77 -3.72
N THR A 164 -1.86 -18.85 -5.03
CA THR A 164 -2.17 -17.69 -5.89
C THR A 164 -3.67 -17.55 -6.19
N ALA A 165 -4.56 -18.23 -5.46
CA ALA A 165 -6.01 -18.06 -5.64
C ALA A 165 -6.41 -16.57 -5.57
N GLY A 166 -7.20 -16.10 -6.54
CA GLY A 166 -7.60 -14.69 -6.66
C GLY A 166 -6.65 -13.80 -7.47
N GLU A 167 -5.46 -14.30 -7.84
CA GLU A 167 -4.59 -13.65 -8.82
C GLU A 167 -5.12 -13.84 -10.24
N SER A 168 -5.14 -12.76 -11.02
CA SER A 168 -5.31 -12.80 -12.47
C SER A 168 -4.01 -12.43 -13.17
N TRP A 169 -3.68 -13.11 -14.27
CA TRP A 169 -2.48 -12.82 -15.05
C TRP A 169 -2.69 -13.00 -16.55
N VAL A 170 -1.85 -12.32 -17.36
CA VAL A 170 -1.77 -12.54 -18.81
C VAL A 170 -0.40 -12.09 -19.33
N TYR A 171 0.13 -12.80 -20.31
CA TYR A 171 1.37 -12.40 -20.97
C TYR A 171 1.12 -11.45 -22.14
N PHE A 172 2.10 -10.59 -22.43
CA PHE A 172 2.15 -9.76 -23.63
C PHE A 172 3.58 -9.67 -24.15
N GLU A 173 3.74 -9.24 -25.40
CA GLU A 173 5.04 -9.07 -26.02
C GLU A 173 5.36 -7.60 -26.25
N THR A 174 6.62 -7.22 -26.01
CA THR A 174 7.15 -5.93 -26.46
C THR A 174 7.16 -5.87 -28.01
N PRO A 175 7.35 -4.69 -28.64
CA PRO A 175 7.44 -4.58 -30.10
C PRO A 175 8.57 -5.41 -30.73
N TRP A 176 9.54 -5.87 -29.95
CA TRP A 176 10.63 -6.74 -30.40
C TRP A 176 10.48 -8.20 -29.92
N GLY A 177 9.33 -8.57 -29.35
CA GLY A 177 8.97 -9.96 -29.04
C GLY A 177 9.37 -10.44 -27.65
N SER A 178 9.98 -9.61 -26.80
CA SER A 178 10.29 -10.02 -25.42
C SER A 178 8.98 -10.21 -24.63
N LYS A 179 8.90 -11.30 -23.89
CA LYS A 179 7.73 -11.66 -23.07
C LYS A 179 7.68 -10.83 -21.79
N MET A 180 6.50 -10.32 -21.47
CA MET A 180 6.18 -9.55 -20.26
C MET A 180 4.86 -10.06 -19.67
N GLU A 181 4.59 -9.78 -18.40
CA GLU A 181 3.37 -10.23 -17.71
C GLU A 181 2.61 -9.04 -17.12
N LEU A 182 1.28 -9.05 -17.25
CA LEU A 182 0.39 -8.30 -16.37
C LEU A 182 -0.12 -9.23 -15.28
N VAL A 183 -0.11 -8.75 -14.03
CA VAL A 183 -0.62 -9.48 -12.87
C VAL A 183 -1.54 -8.58 -12.04
N SER A 184 -2.59 -9.14 -11.44
CA SER A 184 -3.55 -8.41 -10.63
C SER A 184 -4.08 -9.28 -9.50
N TYR A 185 -4.13 -8.72 -8.29
CA TYR A 185 -4.63 -9.39 -7.07
C TYR A 185 -5.11 -8.33 -6.07
N PRO A 186 -6.13 -7.50 -6.42
CA PRO A 186 -6.57 -6.40 -5.57
C PRO A 186 -6.95 -6.85 -4.16
N ASN A 187 -7.55 -8.04 -4.04
CA ASN A 187 -8.01 -8.62 -2.78
C ASN A 187 -6.96 -9.55 -2.11
N GLY A 188 -5.70 -9.48 -2.55
CA GLY A 188 -4.62 -10.35 -2.07
C GLY A 188 -4.62 -11.73 -2.76
N LYS A 189 -3.59 -12.53 -2.48
CA LYS A 189 -3.46 -13.90 -3.00
C LYS A 189 -3.90 -14.93 -1.94
N GLY A 190 -4.21 -16.15 -2.39
CA GLY A 190 -4.69 -17.23 -1.54
C GLY A 190 -3.87 -17.47 -0.27
N TYR A 191 -2.54 -17.49 -0.37
CA TYR A 191 -1.63 -17.74 0.76
C TYR A 191 -1.74 -16.67 1.87
N GLU A 192 -2.07 -15.42 1.51
CA GLU A 192 -2.16 -14.29 2.44
C GLU A 192 -3.30 -14.47 3.46
N LYS A 193 -4.34 -15.24 3.12
CA LYS A 193 -5.48 -15.51 4.02
C LYS A 193 -5.10 -16.24 5.30
N SER A 194 -3.93 -16.88 5.32
CA SER A 194 -3.38 -17.56 6.50
C SER A 194 -2.58 -16.63 7.43
N ASN A 195 -2.48 -15.34 7.11
CA ASN A 195 -1.67 -14.34 7.81
C ASN A 195 -0.20 -14.81 8.02
N PRO A 196 0.52 -15.17 6.94
CA PRO A 196 1.88 -15.65 7.07
C PRO A 196 2.79 -14.54 7.61
N LYS A 197 3.81 -14.91 8.38
CA LYS A 197 4.81 -13.97 8.89
C LYS A 197 5.54 -13.21 7.77
N THR A 198 5.69 -13.84 6.61
CA THR A 198 6.35 -13.27 5.44
C THR A 198 5.39 -13.28 4.27
N VAL A 199 5.27 -12.13 3.60
CA VAL A 199 4.49 -11.96 2.37
C VAL A 199 5.42 -11.63 1.20
N LEU A 200 4.99 -11.96 -0.02
CA LEU A 200 5.65 -11.50 -1.23
C LEU A 200 5.58 -9.98 -1.31
N TRP A 201 6.64 -9.36 -1.80
CA TRP A 201 6.63 -7.92 -2.10
C TRP A 201 5.54 -7.62 -3.14
N SER A 202 4.85 -6.49 -2.98
CA SER A 202 3.81 -6.05 -3.89
C SER A 202 3.83 -4.53 -4.09
N PRO A 203 3.71 -4.03 -5.33
CA PRO A 203 3.52 -2.61 -5.60
C PRO A 203 2.04 -2.19 -5.49
N LYS A 204 1.12 -3.09 -5.12
CA LYS A 204 -0.34 -2.86 -5.12
C LYS A 204 -0.75 -1.59 -4.36
N ASN A 205 -0.08 -1.31 -3.25
CA ASN A 205 -0.32 -0.13 -2.43
C ASN A 205 0.89 0.80 -2.58
N PRO A 206 1.04 1.52 -3.71
CA PRO A 206 2.07 2.53 -3.80
C PRO A 206 1.82 3.54 -2.68
N SER A 207 2.85 3.88 -1.91
CA SER A 207 2.74 4.91 -0.87
C SER A 207 1.97 6.11 -1.43
N VAL A 208 0.84 6.41 -0.80
CA VAL A 208 -0.09 7.42 -1.31
C VAL A 208 0.66 8.74 -1.43
N LYS A 209 0.84 9.22 -2.66
CA LYS A 209 1.48 10.50 -2.90
C LYS A 209 0.60 11.58 -2.30
N ARG A 210 1.07 12.20 -1.23
CA ARG A 210 0.43 13.38 -0.64
C ARG A 210 0.28 14.45 -1.72
N THR A 211 -0.95 14.82 -2.00
CA THR A 211 -1.33 15.84 -2.98
C THR A 211 -1.46 17.21 -2.30
N ALA A 212 -1.46 18.29 -3.08
CA ALA A 212 -1.77 19.62 -2.54
C ALA A 212 -3.18 19.67 -1.90
N ALA A 213 -4.11 18.82 -2.34
CA ALA A 213 -5.44 18.71 -1.75
C ALA A 213 -5.39 18.16 -0.32
N ASP A 214 -4.40 17.33 0.02
CA ASP A 214 -4.23 16.82 1.39
C ASP A 214 -3.76 17.92 2.35
N LEU A 215 -3.25 19.05 1.84
CA LEU A 215 -2.86 20.23 2.63
C LEU A 215 -4.00 21.24 2.83
N ASP A 216 -5.16 21.06 2.19
CA ASP A 216 -6.29 21.98 2.29
C ASP A 216 -7.08 21.73 3.58
N SER A 217 -6.71 22.47 4.63
CA SER A 217 -7.38 22.37 5.93
C SER A 217 -8.88 22.61 5.87
N LYS A 218 -9.38 23.46 4.96
CA LYS A 218 -10.82 23.73 4.87
C LYS A 218 -11.57 22.50 4.35
N LYS A 219 -11.02 21.86 3.32
CA LYS A 219 -11.58 20.62 2.77
C LYS A 219 -11.48 19.46 3.76
N ASN A 220 -10.37 19.36 4.49
CA ASN A 220 -10.17 18.33 5.51
C ASN A 220 -11.14 18.49 6.68
N ASN A 221 -11.44 19.73 7.09
CA ASN A 221 -12.48 20.00 8.08
C ASN A 221 -13.86 19.56 7.59
N GLU A 222 -14.20 19.83 6.32
CA GLU A 222 -15.47 19.41 5.74
C GLU A 222 -15.63 17.88 5.73
N ILE A 223 -14.55 17.13 5.46
CA ILE A 223 -14.55 15.67 5.54
C ILE A 223 -14.91 15.21 6.97
N VAL A 224 -14.29 15.82 7.99
CA VAL A 224 -14.53 15.47 9.40
C VAL A 224 -15.90 15.95 9.90
N GLU A 225 -16.44 17.05 9.38
CA GLU A 225 -17.83 17.45 9.63
C GLU A 225 -18.82 16.43 9.07
N ASN A 226 -18.55 15.86 7.89
CA ASN A 226 -19.37 14.80 7.31
C ASN A 226 -19.19 13.46 8.04
N HIS A 227 -18.03 13.20 8.67
CA HIS A 227 -17.87 12.09 9.60
C HIS A 227 -18.93 12.13 10.72
N LEU A 228 -19.17 13.28 11.36
CA LEU A 228 -20.22 13.36 12.38
C LEU A 228 -21.63 13.12 11.82
N LYS A 229 -21.89 13.48 10.56
CA LYS A 229 -23.16 13.15 9.90
C LYS A 229 -23.30 11.65 9.70
N ILE A 230 -22.24 10.97 9.23
CA ILE A 230 -22.19 9.51 9.06
C ILE A 230 -22.53 8.80 10.38
N TRP A 231 -21.88 9.19 11.48
CA TRP A 231 -22.03 8.52 12.77
C TRP A 231 -23.37 8.80 13.46
N ASN A 232 -24.06 9.87 13.06
CA ASN A 232 -25.40 10.20 13.54
C ASN A 232 -26.53 9.76 12.57
N GLU A 233 -26.22 9.27 11.38
CA GLU A 233 -27.19 8.86 10.37
C GLU A 233 -27.74 7.46 10.69
N LYS A 234 -29.06 7.37 10.82
CA LYS A 234 -29.78 6.13 11.17
C LYS A 234 -30.21 5.36 9.93
N ASP A 235 -30.42 6.06 8.81
CA ASP A 235 -30.73 5.44 7.53
C ASP A 235 -29.47 4.79 6.94
N GLU A 236 -29.48 3.46 6.83
CA GLU A 236 -28.34 2.69 6.34
C GLU A 236 -27.95 3.03 4.90
N THR A 237 -28.93 3.29 4.04
CA THR A 237 -28.67 3.61 2.62
C THR A 237 -27.95 4.95 2.52
N LYS A 238 -28.43 5.96 3.26
CA LYS A 238 -27.79 7.28 3.31
C LYS A 238 -26.40 7.23 3.96
N ARG A 239 -26.26 6.48 5.05
CA ARG A 239 -24.96 6.31 5.74
C ARG A 239 -23.93 5.65 4.84
N ASN A 240 -24.29 4.58 4.14
CA ASN A 240 -23.38 3.88 3.22
C ASN A 240 -23.00 4.78 2.03
N ALA A 241 -23.92 5.60 1.51
CA ALA A 241 -23.59 6.59 0.48
C ALA A 241 -22.56 7.62 0.97
N LEU A 242 -22.72 8.13 2.20
CA LEU A 242 -21.76 9.07 2.80
C LEU A 242 -20.41 8.41 3.10
N LEU A 243 -20.39 7.18 3.62
CA LEU A 243 -19.16 6.40 3.82
C LEU A 243 -18.41 6.24 2.49
N ASN A 244 -19.08 5.78 1.43
CA ASN A 244 -18.47 5.63 0.11
C ASN A 244 -17.94 6.95 -0.46
N GLN A 245 -18.56 8.08 -0.11
CA GLN A 245 -18.12 9.40 -0.53
C GLN A 245 -16.86 9.86 0.22
N PHE A 246 -16.83 9.74 1.55
CA PHE A 246 -15.81 10.39 2.39
C PHE A 246 -14.72 9.46 2.92
N TYR A 247 -14.94 8.15 2.90
CA TYR A 247 -13.98 7.16 3.39
C TYR A 247 -13.33 6.43 2.21
N ALA A 248 -12.07 6.03 2.39
CA ALA A 248 -11.39 5.13 1.47
C ALA A 248 -12.07 3.75 1.50
N ALA A 249 -12.00 3.00 0.40
CA ALA A 249 -12.60 1.66 0.33
C ALA A 249 -11.93 0.69 1.33
N ASP A 250 -10.64 0.90 1.58
CA ASP A 250 -9.76 0.15 2.48
C ASP A 250 -9.43 0.94 3.76
N VAL A 251 -10.29 1.89 4.14
CA VAL A 251 -10.16 2.66 5.39
C VAL A 251 -9.96 1.75 6.61
N GLU A 252 -9.04 2.13 7.49
CA GLU A 252 -8.77 1.41 8.73
C GLU A 252 -9.26 2.24 9.93
N MET A 253 -10.21 1.71 10.71
CA MET A 253 -10.61 2.28 11.99
C MET A 253 -9.98 1.47 13.13
N VAL A 254 -9.18 2.14 13.95
CA VAL A 254 -8.45 1.54 15.07
C VAL A 254 -9.07 2.04 16.38
N ASP A 255 -9.74 1.14 17.09
CA ASP A 255 -10.18 1.33 18.48
C ASP A 255 -9.25 0.54 19.41
N ARG A 256 -9.23 0.89 20.70
CA ARG A 256 -8.45 0.17 21.72
C ARG A 256 -8.80 -1.33 21.83
N HIS A 257 -9.99 -1.76 21.39
CA HIS A 257 -10.42 -3.16 21.49
C HIS A 257 -10.45 -3.92 20.17
N PHE A 258 -10.47 -3.24 19.02
CA PHE A 258 -10.60 -3.87 17.72
C PHE A 258 -10.12 -2.96 16.58
N ILE A 259 -9.90 -3.58 15.42
CA ILE A 259 -9.67 -2.88 14.15
C ILE A 259 -10.81 -3.26 13.21
N ALA A 260 -11.40 -2.27 12.53
CA ALA A 260 -12.39 -2.47 11.47
C ALA A 260 -11.80 -1.98 10.14
N VAL A 261 -11.95 -2.78 9.09
CA VAL A 261 -11.42 -2.48 7.75
C VAL A 261 -12.57 -2.34 6.75
N GLY A 262 -12.54 -1.23 6.01
CA GLY A 262 -13.53 -0.90 5.00
C GLY A 262 -14.85 -0.35 5.56
N SER A 263 -15.66 0.19 4.64
CA SER A 263 -16.91 0.89 5.01
C SER A 263 -17.97 -0.04 5.61
N ASP A 264 -18.00 -1.32 5.21
CA ASP A 264 -19.00 -2.28 5.67
C ASP A 264 -18.84 -2.63 7.16
N GLU A 265 -17.61 -2.87 7.61
CA GLU A 265 -17.33 -3.18 9.02
C GLU A 265 -17.61 -1.97 9.92
N ILE A 266 -17.22 -0.77 9.47
CA ILE A 266 -17.51 0.48 10.18
C ILE A 266 -19.02 0.74 10.25
N SER A 267 -19.77 0.55 9.15
CA SER A 267 -21.22 0.74 9.14
C SER A 267 -21.93 -0.22 10.11
N LYS A 268 -21.50 -1.49 10.17
CA LYS A 268 -22.01 -2.46 11.15
C LYS A 268 -21.76 -2.01 12.59
N PHE A 269 -20.56 -1.50 12.88
CA PHE A 269 -20.24 -0.97 14.21
C PHE A 269 -21.13 0.23 14.59
N ILE A 270 -21.33 1.18 13.68
CA ILE A 270 -22.19 2.35 13.90
C ILE A 270 -23.62 1.90 14.24
N VAL A 271 -24.17 0.93 13.50
CA VAL A 271 -25.53 0.40 13.76
C VAL A 271 -25.64 -0.17 15.17
N GLU A 272 -24.68 -1.01 15.59
CA GLU A 272 -24.71 -1.62 16.93
C GLU A 272 -24.55 -0.58 18.04
N LEU A 273 -23.71 0.44 17.82
CA LEU A 273 -23.54 1.55 18.75
C LEU A 273 -24.84 2.35 18.92
N GLN A 274 -25.51 2.68 17.81
CA GLN A 274 -26.78 3.43 17.81
C GLN A 274 -27.93 2.61 18.42
N LYS A 275 -27.99 1.29 18.18
CA LYS A 275 -28.98 0.41 18.83
C LYS A 275 -28.83 0.40 20.34
N LYS A 276 -27.59 0.37 20.86
CA LYS A 276 -27.31 0.41 22.30
C LYS A 276 -27.59 1.78 22.93
N ASN A 277 -27.58 2.85 22.13
CA ASN A 277 -27.76 4.21 22.61
C ASN A 277 -28.73 5.02 21.70
N PRO A 278 -30.04 4.69 21.65
CA PRO A 278 -30.97 5.21 20.65
C PRO A 278 -31.14 6.74 20.63
N ASP A 279 -30.98 7.37 21.80
CA ASP A 279 -31.16 8.80 22.01
C ASP A 279 -29.85 9.59 21.98
N PHE A 280 -28.71 8.90 21.82
CA PHE A 280 -27.41 9.53 21.86
C PHE A 280 -26.98 10.00 20.48
N ARG A 281 -26.21 11.09 20.46
CA ARG A 281 -25.61 11.65 19.25
C ARG A 281 -24.19 12.10 19.51
N PHE A 282 -23.36 12.03 18.47
CA PHE A 282 -22.05 12.66 18.47
C PHE A 282 -22.17 14.15 18.16
N SER A 283 -21.39 14.97 18.89
CA SER A 283 -21.24 16.40 18.62
C SER A 283 -19.77 16.80 18.71
N ALA A 284 -19.33 17.70 17.83
CA ALA A 284 -18.00 18.28 17.87
C ALA A 284 -17.82 19.14 19.13
N ASN A 285 -16.64 19.05 19.75
CA ASN A 285 -16.17 19.96 20.79
C ASN A 285 -15.09 20.89 20.22
N LEU A 286 -13.98 20.30 19.76
CA LEU A 286 -12.86 21.02 19.16
C LEU A 286 -12.38 20.26 17.92
N LEU A 287 -12.08 21.01 16.87
CA LEU A 287 -11.49 20.48 15.65
C LEU A 287 -10.18 21.21 15.37
N GLU A 288 -9.10 20.45 15.22
CA GLU A 288 -7.78 20.97 14.90
C GLU A 288 -7.22 20.23 13.69
N THR A 289 -6.67 20.98 12.75
CA THR A 289 -6.15 20.41 11.50
C THR A 289 -4.72 20.83 11.30
N ASN A 290 -3.87 19.84 11.02
CA ASN A 290 -2.50 20.02 10.62
C ASN A 290 -2.27 19.24 9.32
N HIS A 291 -2.35 19.95 8.20
CA HIS A 291 -2.34 19.36 6.87
C HIS A 291 -3.41 18.27 6.73
N ASN A 292 -2.99 17.04 6.45
CA ASN A 292 -3.83 15.90 6.19
C ASN A 292 -4.21 15.12 7.46
N ILE A 293 -3.80 15.63 8.63
CA ILE A 293 -4.14 15.07 9.93
C ILE A 293 -5.16 15.99 10.59
N VAL A 294 -6.29 15.43 11.02
CA VAL A 294 -7.33 16.16 11.76
C VAL A 294 -7.53 15.50 13.12
N ARG A 295 -7.61 16.31 14.18
CA ARG A 295 -8.05 15.90 15.50
C ARG A 295 -9.45 16.43 15.74
N LEU A 296 -10.40 15.53 16.00
CA LEU A 296 -11.76 15.86 16.41
C LEU A 296 -11.95 15.42 17.86
N TYR A 297 -12.06 16.38 18.76
CA TYR A 297 -12.60 16.11 20.09
C TYR A 297 -14.12 16.11 20.00
N TRP A 298 -14.76 15.09 20.57
CA TRP A 298 -16.19 14.89 20.46
C TRP A 298 -16.83 14.53 21.80
N HIS A 299 -18.14 14.75 21.86
CA HIS A 299 -19.02 14.27 22.92
C HIS A 299 -20.03 13.30 22.33
N PHE A 300 -20.46 12.32 23.13
CA PHE A 300 -21.50 11.36 22.80
C PHE A 300 -22.49 11.25 23.96
N GLY A 301 -23.74 11.60 23.70
CA GLY A 301 -24.76 11.71 24.76
C GLY A 301 -26.14 12.12 24.25
N SER A 302 -27.11 12.15 25.16
CA SER A 302 -28.48 12.63 24.85
C SER A 302 -28.51 14.16 24.76
N LYS A 303 -29.64 14.71 24.32
CA LYS A 303 -29.83 16.17 24.25
C LYS A 303 -29.68 16.84 25.63
N GLU A 304 -30.11 16.19 26.69
CA GLU A 304 -30.08 16.68 28.07
C GLU A 304 -28.69 16.52 28.71
N LYS A 305 -27.94 15.49 28.29
CA LYS A 305 -26.59 15.19 28.77
C LYS A 305 -25.68 14.86 27.58
N PRO A 306 -25.20 15.88 26.86
CA PRO A 306 -24.48 15.66 25.59
C PRO A 306 -23.10 15.02 25.77
N ALA A 307 -22.45 15.18 26.93
CA ALA A 307 -21.10 14.68 27.21
C ALA A 307 -21.10 13.51 28.22
N VAL A 308 -21.94 12.49 28.00
CA VAL A 308 -21.93 11.26 28.83
C VAL A 308 -20.67 10.45 28.57
N VAL A 309 -20.21 10.43 27.32
CA VAL A 309 -18.92 9.93 26.88
C VAL A 309 -18.23 11.04 26.09
N SER A 310 -16.91 11.15 26.24
CA SER A 310 -16.08 12.05 25.44
C SER A 310 -14.90 11.28 24.87
N GLY A 311 -14.29 11.86 23.84
CA GLY A 311 -13.12 11.27 23.21
C GLY A 311 -12.50 12.19 22.17
N MET A 312 -11.52 11.63 21.48
CA MET A 312 -10.81 12.27 20.38
C MET A 312 -10.58 11.25 19.26
N ASP A 313 -10.92 11.67 18.05
CA ASP A 313 -10.62 10.93 16.83
C ASP A 313 -9.48 11.62 16.08
N LEU A 314 -8.48 10.84 15.68
CA LEU A 314 -7.40 11.28 14.80
C LEU A 314 -7.61 10.71 13.40
N PHE A 315 -7.77 11.60 12.43
CA PHE A 315 -7.97 11.26 11.02
C PHE A 315 -6.65 11.38 10.27
N VAL A 316 -6.37 10.39 9.43
CA VAL A 316 -5.39 10.51 8.34
C VAL A 316 -6.19 10.58 7.05
N ILE A 317 -6.15 11.74 6.40
CA ILE A 317 -6.83 11.99 5.13
C ILE A 317 -5.81 11.85 4.00
N GLU A 318 -6.17 11.10 2.97
CA GLU A 318 -5.35 10.92 1.78
C GLU A 318 -6.27 10.90 0.55
N ASN A 319 -5.87 11.59 -0.52
CA ASN A 319 -6.66 11.76 -1.74
C ASN A 319 -8.08 12.30 -1.46
N GLY A 320 -8.22 13.16 -0.45
CA GLY A 320 -9.52 13.73 -0.05
C GLY A 320 -10.50 12.74 0.58
N LYS A 321 -10.01 11.60 1.11
CA LYS A 321 -10.81 10.61 1.83
C LYS A 321 -10.13 10.20 3.15
N VAL A 322 -10.92 9.78 4.13
CA VAL A 322 -10.41 9.20 5.38
C VAL A 322 -9.77 7.84 5.06
N GLN A 323 -8.45 7.75 5.23
CA GLN A 323 -7.68 6.51 5.07
C GLN A 323 -7.50 5.79 6.41
N LYS A 324 -7.26 6.54 7.49
CA LYS A 324 -7.20 6.00 8.85
C LYS A 324 -8.00 6.84 9.83
N LEU A 325 -8.63 6.16 10.77
CA LEU A 325 -9.38 6.73 11.88
C LEU A 325 -8.92 6.08 13.18
N TYR A 326 -8.20 6.81 14.02
CA TYR A 326 -7.82 6.33 15.35
C TYR A 326 -8.77 6.91 16.39
N VAL A 327 -9.44 6.04 17.14
CA VAL A 327 -10.46 6.43 18.11
C VAL A 327 -9.88 6.33 19.52
N PHE A 328 -9.92 7.45 20.25
CA PHE A 328 -9.55 7.52 21.66
C PHE A 328 -10.77 7.90 22.48
N VAL A 329 -11.22 7.01 23.36
CA VAL A 329 -12.31 7.30 24.30
C VAL A 329 -11.69 7.70 25.64
N ASP A 330 -12.14 8.82 26.20
CA ASP A 330 -11.65 9.31 27.49
C ASP A 330 -12.04 8.34 28.62
N GLU A 331 -11.13 8.09 29.54
CA GLU A 331 -11.44 7.32 30.75
C GLU A 331 -12.28 8.17 31.70
N LYS A 332 -13.30 7.55 32.32
CA LYS A 332 -14.05 8.17 33.40
C LYS A 332 -13.09 8.38 34.57
N LYS A 333 -12.78 9.64 34.88
CA LYS A 333 -12.00 10.03 36.06
C LYS A 333 -12.69 9.65 37.36
#